data_AF-A0A960DV10-F1
#
_entry.id   AF-A0A960DV10-F1
#
_cell.length_a   1.000
_cell.length_b   1.000
_cell.length_c   1.000
_cell.angle_alpha   90.00
_cell.angle_beta   90.00
_cell.angle_gamma   90.00
#
_symmetry.space_group_name_H-M   'P 1'
#
loop_
_entity.id
_entity.type
_entity.pdbx_description
1 polymer ?
#
loop_
_entity_poly.entity_id
_entity_poly.type
_entity_poly.pdbx_seq_one_letter_code
_entity_poly.pdbx_strand_id
1 'polypeptide(L)'
;MSGPSPVELAAPLVHRLRALAAEADRPITVGVDGRSGSGKSTLVATVADALRADGTTVTVVEGDDFYLGGSAPTWDARSAAEKADTVIDWRAQRPVLEALRAGEAASYCPFDWESDDWDADERPIGEPILLDPAEVVLLDGAYSGRPELADLLDLRVLLEVPTAIRRAQLLDREGEAYRAEWEGRWSAAEDRYFGVVAPADGFDLVLGWSAPTVTAIHLAPATRLPVKAVEHAAVEAGKGIVGDRYHGTKHRHVTVQSAADLAEAAAELGHAIEPGSTRRNITISHGAIPTRPGERMRIGDVELEVVRIAAPCKLLDDGISPGARHALRRRAGTVLRALTSGEIALGDEVDLAPS
;
A
#
# COMPACT_ATOMS: atom_id res chain seq x y z
N MET A 1 4.94 1.86 -9.52
CA MET A 1 3.53 1.57 -9.18
C MET A 1 3.10 2.69 -8.25
N SER A 2 2.19 3.58 -8.65
CA SER A 2 1.65 4.58 -7.73
C SER A 2 0.49 3.94 -6.98
N GLY A 3 0.74 3.61 -5.71
CA GLY A 3 -0.33 3.35 -4.75
C GLY A 3 -1.01 4.66 -4.34
N PRO A 4 -1.94 4.60 -3.38
CA PRO A 4 -2.43 5.83 -2.74
C PRO A 4 -1.26 6.66 -2.24
N SER A 5 -1.37 7.98 -2.36
CA SER A 5 -0.38 8.89 -1.81
C SER A 5 -0.30 8.73 -0.28
N PRO A 6 0.84 9.06 0.36
CA PRO A 6 0.94 9.03 1.81
C PRO A 6 -0.16 9.82 2.52
N VAL A 7 -0.60 10.94 1.94
CA VAL A 7 -1.67 11.78 2.48
C VAL A 7 -3.02 11.06 2.45
N GLU A 8 -3.34 10.36 1.35
CA GLU A 8 -4.57 9.57 1.25
C GLU A 8 -4.59 8.40 2.24
N LEU A 9 -3.44 7.71 2.42
CA LEU A 9 -3.31 6.66 3.42
C LEU A 9 -3.41 7.18 4.86
N ALA A 10 -2.87 8.37 5.12
CA ALA A 10 -2.88 8.99 6.45
C ALA A 10 -4.26 9.53 6.86
N ALA A 11 -5.07 9.99 5.91
CA ALA A 11 -6.31 10.72 6.19
C ALA A 11 -7.28 10.00 7.15
N PRO A 12 -7.57 8.68 7.02
CA PRO A 12 -8.45 7.99 7.96
C PRO A 12 -7.91 7.97 9.38
N LEU A 13 -6.59 7.78 9.54
CA LEU A 13 -5.95 7.77 10.85
C LEU A 13 -5.94 9.17 11.46
N VAL A 14 -5.55 10.21 10.70
CA VAL A 14 -5.59 11.60 11.15
C VAL A 14 -6.99 11.99 11.63
N HIS A 15 -8.04 11.64 10.87
CA HIS A 15 -9.41 11.92 11.26
C HIS A 15 -9.78 11.27 12.59
N ARG A 16 -9.42 9.99 12.77
CA ARG A 16 -9.70 9.24 14.00
C ARG A 16 -8.92 9.78 15.20
N LEU A 17 -7.66 10.17 15.02
CA LEU A 17 -6.83 10.73 16.08
C LEU A 17 -7.33 12.09 16.54
N ARG A 18 -7.78 12.96 15.62
CA ARG A 18 -8.41 14.24 15.97
C ARG A 18 -9.65 14.04 16.83
N ALA A 19 -10.49 13.06 16.50
CA ALA A 19 -11.68 12.75 17.28
C ALA A 19 -11.32 12.25 18.69
N LEU A 20 -10.35 11.33 18.80
CA LEU A 20 -9.91 10.81 20.10
C LEU A 20 -9.25 11.89 20.96
N ALA A 21 -8.33 12.67 20.38
CA ALA A 21 -7.62 13.72 21.10
C ALA A 21 -8.55 14.82 21.64
N ALA A 22 -9.65 15.13 20.94
CA ALA A 22 -10.62 16.11 21.38
C ALA A 22 -11.40 15.69 22.65
N GLU A 23 -11.47 14.40 22.94
CA GLU A 23 -12.23 13.83 24.07
C GLU A 23 -11.31 13.28 25.19
N ALA A 24 -9.99 13.24 24.95
CA ALA A 24 -9.04 12.59 25.84
C ALA A 24 -8.67 13.48 27.04
N ASP A 25 -8.53 12.85 28.20
CA ASP A 25 -7.99 13.45 29.44
C ASP A 25 -6.51 13.13 29.67
N ARG A 26 -5.90 12.36 28.76
CA ARG A 26 -4.49 11.94 28.77
C ARG A 26 -3.97 11.77 27.33
N PRO A 27 -2.66 11.64 27.12
CA PRO A 27 -2.09 11.32 25.81
C PRO A 27 -2.73 10.10 25.15
N ILE A 28 -2.95 10.20 23.84
CA ILE A 28 -3.41 9.09 22.99
C ILE A 28 -2.19 8.36 22.43
N THR A 29 -2.08 7.06 22.72
CA THR A 29 -0.94 6.23 22.26
C THR A 29 -1.38 5.30 21.14
N VAL A 30 -0.61 5.26 20.05
CA VAL A 30 -0.97 4.54 18.82
C VAL A 30 0.19 3.68 18.36
N GLY A 31 -0.04 2.38 18.15
CA GLY A 31 0.94 1.50 17.50
C GLY A 31 0.66 1.45 16.00
N VAL A 32 1.62 1.87 15.17
CA VAL A 32 1.54 1.77 13.71
C VAL A 32 2.42 0.63 13.25
N ASP A 33 1.79 -0.49 12.92
CA ASP A 33 2.43 -1.75 12.58
C ASP A 33 2.27 -2.07 11.08
N GLY A 34 2.97 -3.11 10.64
CA GLY A 34 3.02 -3.56 9.26
C GLY A 34 4.41 -4.10 8.91
N ARG A 35 4.45 -4.90 7.85
CA ARG A 35 5.68 -5.58 7.42
C ARG A 35 6.78 -4.60 7.00
N SER A 36 8.03 -5.05 7.04
CA SER A 36 9.16 -4.26 6.54
C SER A 36 8.92 -3.86 5.07
N GLY A 37 9.33 -2.63 4.73
CA GLY A 37 9.13 -2.06 3.41
C GLY A 37 7.68 -1.68 3.06
N SER A 38 6.73 -1.66 4.01
CA SER A 38 5.35 -1.21 3.73
C SER A 38 5.17 0.31 3.71
N GLY A 39 6.16 1.08 4.18
CA GLY A 39 6.10 2.56 4.22
C GLY A 39 5.50 3.15 5.50
N LYS A 40 5.55 2.41 6.63
CA LYS A 40 5.04 2.87 7.95
C LYS A 40 5.63 4.19 8.38
N SER A 41 6.95 4.35 8.32
CA SER A 41 7.61 5.61 8.71
C SER A 41 7.15 6.80 7.87
N THR A 42 6.88 6.60 6.58
CA THR A 42 6.29 7.63 5.73
C THR A 42 4.85 7.95 6.16
N LEU A 43 4.04 6.94 6.49
CA LEU A 43 2.70 7.13 7.03
C LEU A 43 2.73 7.87 8.37
N VAL A 44 3.58 7.46 9.32
CA VAL A 44 3.74 8.08 10.64
C VAL A 44 4.17 9.53 10.51
N ALA A 45 5.18 9.83 9.69
CA ALA A 45 5.62 11.19 9.42
C ALA A 45 4.47 12.05 8.84
N THR A 46 3.72 11.52 7.87
CA THR A 46 2.59 12.23 7.25
C THR A 46 1.47 12.51 8.26
N VAL A 47 1.17 11.55 9.15
CA VAL A 47 0.18 11.71 10.23
C VAL A 47 0.66 12.76 11.24
N ALA A 48 1.92 12.68 11.66
CA ALA A 48 2.50 13.60 12.62
C ALA A 48 2.50 15.05 12.07
N ASP A 49 2.91 15.24 10.82
CA ASP A 49 2.89 16.56 10.17
C ASP A 49 1.47 17.14 10.07
N ALA A 50 0.49 16.30 9.70
CA ALA A 50 -0.90 16.72 9.61
C ALA A 50 -1.50 17.13 10.96
N LEU A 51 -1.16 16.44 12.04
CA LEU A 51 -1.60 16.77 13.40
C LEU A 51 -0.89 18.02 13.94
N ARG A 52 0.42 18.14 13.73
CA ARG A 52 1.20 19.31 14.12
C ARG A 52 0.73 20.58 13.41
N ALA A 53 0.29 20.47 12.15
CA ALA A 53 -0.29 21.59 11.40
C ALA A 53 -1.55 22.18 12.07
N ASP A 54 -2.27 21.39 12.88
CA ASP A 54 -3.44 21.84 13.65
C ASP A 54 -3.08 22.28 15.09
N GLY A 55 -1.78 22.26 15.44
CA GLY A 55 -1.29 22.61 16.76
C GLY A 55 -1.26 21.45 17.77
N THR A 56 -1.61 20.23 17.37
CA THR A 56 -1.49 19.05 18.24
C THR A 56 -0.02 18.70 18.45
N THR A 57 0.38 18.52 19.69
CA THR A 57 1.72 18.02 20.03
C THR A 57 1.82 16.53 19.73
N VAL A 58 2.91 16.12 19.05
CA VAL A 58 3.12 14.73 18.62
C VAL A 58 4.54 14.28 18.92
N THR A 59 4.67 13.18 19.66
CA THR A 59 5.92 12.46 19.91
C THR A 59 5.92 11.14 19.14
N VAL A 60 7.01 10.83 18.45
CA VAL A 60 7.20 9.57 17.71
C VAL A 60 8.25 8.75 18.45
N VAL A 61 7.94 7.49 18.71
CA VAL A 61 8.86 6.48 19.25
C VAL A 61 9.25 5.58 18.09
N GLU A 62 10.54 5.59 17.74
CA GLU A 62 11.06 4.76 16.66
C GLU A 62 11.26 3.32 17.16
N GLY A 63 10.47 2.39 16.64
CA GLY A 63 10.46 0.99 17.07
C GLY A 63 11.73 0.25 16.66
N ASP A 64 12.33 0.62 15.53
CA ASP A 64 13.58 0.04 15.03
C ASP A 64 14.77 0.33 15.96
N ASP A 65 14.70 1.39 16.78
CA ASP A 65 15.70 1.68 17.81
C ASP A 65 15.75 0.61 18.92
N PHE A 66 14.69 -0.18 19.05
CA PHE A 66 14.61 -1.28 20.02
C PHE A 66 15.07 -2.61 19.42
N TYR A 67 15.70 -2.60 18.25
CA TYR A 67 16.33 -3.80 17.70
C TYR A 67 17.30 -4.43 18.71
N LEU A 68 17.16 -5.74 18.92
CA LEU A 68 17.91 -6.45 19.97
C LEU A 68 19.40 -6.60 19.65
N GLY A 69 19.80 -6.40 18.38
CA GLY A 69 21.13 -6.75 17.90
C GLY A 69 21.30 -8.25 17.71
N GLY A 70 22.43 -8.65 17.13
CA GLY A 70 22.74 -10.06 16.89
C GLY A 70 23.29 -10.31 15.50
N SER A 71 24.23 -11.24 15.43
CA SER A 71 24.83 -11.67 14.18
C SER A 71 23.90 -12.53 13.33
N ALA A 72 24.17 -12.57 12.02
CA ALA A 72 23.45 -13.41 11.08
C ALA A 72 23.36 -14.88 11.55
N PRO A 73 24.45 -15.56 11.97
CA PRO A 73 24.38 -16.93 12.51
C PRO A 73 23.48 -17.07 13.73
N THR A 74 23.53 -16.11 14.66
CA THR A 74 22.70 -16.09 15.86
C THR A 74 21.22 -16.00 15.51
N TRP A 75 20.87 -15.13 14.55
CA TRP A 75 19.51 -15.05 14.06
C TRP A 75 19.10 -16.29 13.27
N ASP A 76 19.95 -16.82 12.40
CA ASP A 76 19.64 -17.98 11.56
C ASP A 76 19.42 -19.27 12.38
N ALA A 77 20.00 -19.35 13.58
CA ALA A 77 19.75 -20.43 14.53
C ALA A 77 18.39 -20.36 15.24
N ARG A 78 17.74 -19.17 15.28
CA ARG A 78 16.44 -18.96 15.94
C ARG A 78 15.29 -19.37 15.04
N SER A 79 14.27 -19.97 15.65
CA SER A 79 12.99 -20.22 15.00
C SER A 79 12.28 -18.91 14.62
N ALA A 80 11.35 -18.98 13.67
CA ALA A 80 10.51 -17.83 13.29
C ALA A 80 9.74 -17.23 14.48
N ALA A 81 9.34 -18.05 15.45
CA ALA A 81 8.64 -17.59 16.65
C ALA A 81 9.59 -16.83 17.60
N GLU A 82 10.80 -17.33 17.82
CA GLU A 82 11.81 -16.65 18.65
C GLU A 82 12.24 -15.33 18.00
N LYS A 83 12.43 -15.33 16.68
CA LYS A 83 12.69 -14.11 15.91
C LYS A 83 11.58 -13.09 16.10
N ALA A 84 10.33 -13.48 15.88
CA ALA A 84 9.17 -12.59 16.01
C ALA A 84 8.98 -12.03 17.43
N ASP A 85 9.33 -12.79 18.48
CA ASP A 85 9.21 -12.28 19.86
C ASP A 85 10.32 -11.30 20.23
N THR A 86 11.54 -11.52 19.72
CA THR A 86 12.77 -10.90 20.27
C THR A 86 13.45 -9.90 19.35
N VAL A 87 13.16 -9.87 18.05
CA VAL A 87 13.83 -8.97 17.10
C VAL A 87 13.72 -7.50 17.52
N ILE A 88 12.54 -7.07 17.92
CA ILE A 88 12.30 -5.77 18.53
C ILE A 88 11.99 -5.97 20.01
N ASP A 89 12.80 -5.37 20.89
CA ASP A 89 12.69 -5.50 22.34
C ASP A 89 11.54 -4.65 22.89
N TRP A 90 10.33 -5.18 22.74
CA TRP A 90 9.12 -4.59 23.28
C TRP A 90 9.13 -4.42 24.80
N ARG A 91 9.93 -5.20 25.52
CA ARG A 91 10.04 -5.10 26.98
C ARG A 91 10.75 -3.80 27.37
N ALA A 92 11.66 -3.33 26.52
CA ALA A 92 12.27 -2.00 26.64
C ALA A 92 11.37 -0.88 26.10
N GLN A 93 10.49 -1.14 25.12
CA GLN A 93 9.48 -0.16 24.66
C GLN A 93 8.44 0.15 25.74
N ARG A 94 8.02 -0.88 26.50
CA ARG A 94 6.94 -0.77 27.49
C ARG A 94 7.11 0.39 28.50
N PRO A 95 8.23 0.54 29.23
CA PRO A 95 8.40 1.65 30.17
C PRO A 95 8.41 3.03 29.50
N VAL A 96 8.85 3.13 28.24
CA VAL A 96 8.80 4.38 27.46
C VAL A 96 7.34 4.76 27.18
N LEU A 97 6.53 3.80 26.73
CA LEU A 97 5.11 4.01 26.47
C LEU A 97 4.32 4.28 27.76
N GLU A 98 4.64 3.61 28.87
CA GLU A 98 4.03 3.84 30.18
C GLU A 98 4.22 5.30 30.63
N ALA A 99 5.44 5.84 30.53
CA ALA A 99 5.75 7.22 30.88
C ALA A 99 5.01 8.23 29.97
N LEU A 100 5.11 8.04 28.64
CA LEU A 100 4.47 8.95 27.69
C LEU A 100 2.94 8.93 27.81
N ARG A 101 2.33 7.76 28.06
CA ARG A 101 0.88 7.62 28.30
C ARG A 101 0.44 8.32 29.59
N ALA A 102 1.31 8.41 30.58
CA ALA A 102 1.09 9.18 31.80
C ALA A 102 1.29 10.70 31.62
N GLY A 103 1.71 11.16 30.43
CA GLY A 103 2.04 12.56 30.18
C GLY A 103 3.40 12.97 30.74
N GLU A 104 4.29 12.00 30.98
CA GLU A 104 5.64 12.20 31.50
C GLU A 104 6.68 12.10 30.39
N ALA A 105 7.82 12.78 30.57
CA ALA A 105 8.94 12.67 29.65
C ALA A 105 9.54 11.26 29.76
N ALA A 106 10.05 10.75 28.64
CA ALA A 106 10.68 9.44 28.59
C ALA A 106 12.09 9.53 28.00
N SER A 107 12.91 8.50 28.24
CA SER A 107 14.21 8.37 27.61
C SER A 107 14.53 6.91 27.37
N TYR A 108 15.22 6.63 26.26
CA TYR A 108 15.76 5.31 25.98
C TYR A 108 17.08 5.43 25.22
N CYS A 109 17.90 4.38 25.24
CA CYS A 109 19.09 4.31 24.40
C CYS A 109 18.76 3.50 23.14
N PRO A 110 18.89 4.09 21.94
CA PRO A 110 18.59 3.42 20.69
C PRO A 110 19.66 2.39 20.33
N PHE A 111 19.31 1.49 19.43
CA PHE A 111 20.27 0.69 18.70
C PHE A 111 21.11 1.60 17.78
N ASP A 112 22.43 1.44 17.81
CA ASP A 112 23.33 2.24 16.97
C ASP A 112 23.52 1.59 15.59
N TRP A 113 22.76 2.07 14.61
CA TRP A 113 22.81 1.63 13.22
C TRP A 113 24.06 2.11 12.45
N GLU A 114 24.77 3.11 12.98
CA GLU A 114 25.97 3.67 12.37
C GLU A 114 27.26 3.00 12.88
N SER A 115 27.13 2.05 13.82
CA SER A 115 28.24 1.27 14.34
C SER A 115 28.84 0.36 13.27
N ASP A 116 30.17 0.33 13.14
CA ASP A 116 30.88 -0.61 12.24
C ASP A 116 30.58 -2.08 12.60
N ASP A 117 30.26 -2.37 13.86
CA ASP A 117 29.95 -3.70 14.39
C ASP A 117 28.44 -3.88 14.67
N TRP A 118 27.57 -3.21 13.90
CA TRP A 118 26.11 -3.29 14.11
C TRP A 118 25.53 -4.71 14.01
N ASP A 119 26.16 -5.61 13.25
CA ASP A 119 25.75 -7.00 13.13
C ASP A 119 26.51 -7.95 14.08
N ALA A 120 27.15 -7.42 15.14
CA ALA A 120 27.73 -8.23 16.19
C ALA A 120 26.66 -8.79 17.15
N ASP A 121 27.04 -9.83 17.92
CA ASP A 121 26.18 -10.39 18.97
C ASP A 121 26.01 -9.44 20.17
N GLU A 122 27.00 -8.58 20.41
CA GLU A 122 26.89 -7.50 21.37
C GLU A 122 26.10 -6.35 20.74
N ARG A 123 24.99 -5.96 21.37
CA ARG A 123 24.13 -4.87 20.89
C ARG A 123 24.86 -3.53 21.04
N PRO A 124 25.18 -2.81 19.96
CA PRO A 124 25.69 -1.45 20.08
C PRO A 124 24.56 -0.52 20.53
N ILE A 125 24.88 0.37 21.47
CA ILE A 125 23.92 1.26 22.11
C ILE A 125 24.32 2.69 21.80
N GLY A 126 23.41 3.44 21.17
CA GLY A 126 23.60 4.84 20.83
C GLY A 126 23.39 5.79 22.01
N GLU A 127 23.56 7.09 21.76
CA GLU A 127 23.31 8.13 22.76
C GLU A 127 21.83 8.17 23.19
N PRO A 128 21.53 8.45 24.47
CA PRO A 128 20.15 8.50 24.95
C PRO A 128 19.28 9.50 24.17
N ILE A 129 18.13 9.03 23.69
CA ILE A 129 17.07 9.85 23.11
C ILE A 129 16.14 10.30 24.24
N LEU A 130 15.84 11.60 24.28
CA LEU A 130 14.89 12.21 25.19
C LEU A 130 13.60 12.51 24.44
N LEU A 131 12.46 12.10 25.01
CA LEU A 131 11.14 12.31 24.45
C LEU A 131 10.31 13.19 25.37
N ASP A 132 9.79 14.28 24.81
CA ASP A 132 8.86 15.16 25.51
C ASP A 132 7.44 14.54 25.55
N PRO A 133 6.64 14.83 26.60
CA PRO A 133 5.23 14.52 26.60
C PRO A 133 4.50 15.17 25.43
N ALA A 134 3.49 14.49 24.89
CA ALA A 134 2.68 14.98 23.77
C ALA A 134 1.23 14.51 23.92
N GLU A 135 0.31 15.22 23.26
CA GLU A 135 -1.10 14.83 23.17
C GLU A 135 -1.28 13.51 22.39
N VAL A 136 -0.42 13.27 21.40
CA VAL A 136 -0.40 12.03 20.60
C VAL A 136 1.00 11.42 20.60
N VAL A 137 1.06 10.12 20.90
CA VAL A 137 2.27 9.30 20.89
C VAL A 137 2.14 8.24 19.81
N LEU A 138 3.03 8.24 18.83
CA LEU A 138 3.05 7.27 17.73
C LEU A 138 4.24 6.32 17.91
N LEU A 139 3.99 5.01 18.02
CA LEU A 139 5.03 3.98 17.96
C LEU A 139 5.13 3.48 16.51
N ASP A 140 6.20 3.85 15.81
CA ASP A 140 6.47 3.45 14.43
C ASP A 140 7.31 2.19 14.39
N GLY A 141 6.88 1.13 13.70
CA GLY A 141 7.78 0.00 13.47
C GLY A 141 7.05 -1.31 13.24
N ALA A 142 7.77 -2.30 12.73
CA ALA A 142 7.22 -3.65 12.73
C ALA A 142 7.09 -4.12 14.19
N TYR A 143 6.09 -4.95 14.47
CA TYR A 143 5.82 -5.50 15.80
C TYR A 143 5.23 -4.49 16.83
N SER A 144 5.00 -3.24 16.43
CA SER A 144 4.47 -2.16 17.26
C SER A 144 3.01 -2.36 17.68
N GLY A 145 2.28 -3.24 17.01
CA GLY A 145 0.90 -3.60 17.32
C GLY A 145 0.80 -4.91 18.09
N ARG A 146 1.83 -5.36 18.81
CA ARG A 146 1.80 -6.67 19.49
C ARG A 146 0.83 -6.71 20.67
N PRO A 147 0.21 -7.87 20.98
CA PRO A 147 -0.76 -7.99 22.07
C PRO A 147 -0.23 -7.58 23.46
N GLU A 148 1.06 -7.75 23.72
CA GLU A 148 1.69 -7.45 25.01
C GLU A 148 1.84 -5.95 25.30
N LEU A 149 1.66 -5.10 24.28
CA LEU A 149 1.59 -3.65 24.42
C LEU A 149 0.14 -3.13 24.33
N ALA A 150 -0.85 -3.99 24.06
CA ALA A 150 -2.21 -3.56 23.75
C ALA A 150 -2.89 -2.81 24.90
N ASP A 151 -2.50 -3.04 26.16
CA ASP A 151 -3.02 -2.29 27.31
C ASP A 151 -2.51 -0.84 27.39
N LEU A 152 -1.45 -0.51 26.64
CA LEU A 152 -0.87 0.82 26.55
C LEU A 152 -1.26 1.56 25.26
N LEU A 153 -1.90 0.89 24.30
CA LEU A 153 -2.28 1.45 23.01
C LEU A 153 -3.79 1.73 22.96
N ASP A 154 -4.15 2.97 22.63
CA ASP A 154 -5.54 3.36 22.39
C ASP A 154 -6.01 3.00 20.98
N LEU A 155 -5.07 2.89 20.04
CA LEU A 155 -5.30 2.36 18.70
C LEU A 155 -4.13 1.50 18.25
N ARG A 156 -4.43 0.33 17.69
CA ARG A 156 -3.51 -0.49 16.92
C ARG A 156 -3.87 -0.35 15.44
N VAL A 157 -2.94 0.18 14.66
CA VAL A 157 -3.09 0.41 13.22
C VAL A 157 -2.19 -0.54 12.45
N LEU A 158 -2.73 -1.25 11.47
CA LEU A 158 -1.95 -2.10 10.57
C LEU A 158 -1.86 -1.43 9.19
N LEU A 159 -0.64 -1.31 8.65
CA LEU A 159 -0.41 -0.93 7.26
C LEU A 159 -0.13 -2.17 6.40
N GLU A 160 -1.12 -2.57 5.62
CA GLU A 160 -1.04 -3.68 4.65
C GLU A 160 -0.67 -3.19 3.25
N VAL A 161 0.43 -3.73 2.73
CA VAL A 161 0.88 -3.47 1.37
C VAL A 161 1.16 -4.81 0.69
N PRO A 162 0.64 -5.05 -0.54
CA PRO A 162 0.88 -6.29 -1.27
C PRO A 162 2.36 -6.64 -1.34
N THR A 163 2.70 -7.92 -1.13
CA THR A 163 4.09 -8.39 -1.06
C THR A 163 4.92 -8.00 -2.28
N ALA A 164 4.35 -8.05 -3.49
CA ALA A 164 5.06 -7.64 -4.71
C ALA A 164 5.48 -6.16 -4.68
N ILE A 165 4.68 -5.30 -4.04
CA ILE A 165 4.91 -3.87 -3.93
C ILE A 165 5.97 -3.60 -2.87
N ARG A 166 5.84 -4.21 -1.68
CA ARG A 166 6.87 -4.11 -0.62
C ARG A 166 8.23 -4.59 -1.12
N ARG A 167 8.28 -5.71 -1.85
CA ARG A 167 9.51 -6.26 -2.43
C ARG A 167 10.16 -5.28 -3.41
N ALA A 168 9.36 -4.66 -4.27
CA ALA A 168 9.85 -3.66 -5.21
C ALA A 168 10.40 -2.42 -4.48
N GLN A 169 9.73 -1.96 -3.42
CA GLN A 169 10.18 -0.83 -2.59
C GLN A 169 11.48 -1.15 -1.84
N LEU A 170 11.60 -2.34 -1.25
CA LEU A 170 12.82 -2.79 -0.58
C LEU A 170 13.98 -2.95 -1.56
N LEU A 171 13.73 -3.46 -2.76
CA LEU A 171 14.75 -3.60 -3.79
C LEU A 171 15.34 -2.24 -4.22
N ASP A 172 14.48 -1.24 -4.38
CA ASP A 172 14.89 0.12 -4.76
C ASP A 172 15.70 0.81 -3.65
N ARG A 173 15.37 0.55 -2.38
CA ARG A 173 16.02 1.15 -1.21
C ARG A 173 17.35 0.49 -0.84
N GLU A 174 17.38 -0.84 -0.78
CA GLU A 174 18.47 -1.61 -0.16
C GLU A 174 19.33 -2.41 -1.17
N GLY A 175 18.84 -2.58 -2.40
CA GLY A 175 19.51 -3.41 -3.41
C GLY A 175 19.27 -4.92 -3.26
N GLU A 176 19.57 -5.66 -4.34
CA GLU A 176 19.19 -7.08 -4.52
C GLU A 176 19.86 -8.04 -3.50
N ALA A 177 21.13 -7.81 -3.17
CA ALA A 177 21.91 -8.68 -2.28
C ALA A 177 21.44 -8.56 -0.82
N TYR A 178 21.27 -7.33 -0.33
CA TYR A 178 20.73 -7.07 1.01
C TYR A 178 19.32 -7.63 1.14
N ARG A 179 18.45 -7.41 0.13
CA ARG A 179 17.09 -7.94 0.11
C ARG A 179 17.06 -9.46 0.25
N ALA A 180 17.87 -10.19 -0.51
CA ALA A 180 17.82 -11.66 -0.52
C ALA A 180 18.18 -12.27 0.85
N GLU A 181 19.19 -11.72 1.52
CA GLU A 181 19.62 -12.19 2.84
C GLU A 181 18.66 -11.74 3.94
N TRP A 182 18.22 -10.48 3.93
CA TRP A 182 17.26 -9.94 4.90
C TRP A 182 15.89 -10.63 4.79
N GLU A 183 15.36 -10.76 3.58
CA GLU A 183 14.07 -11.41 3.34
C GLU A 183 14.10 -12.90 3.71
N GLY A 184 15.20 -13.60 3.40
CA GLY A 184 15.41 -14.98 3.82
C GLY A 184 15.41 -15.15 5.34
N ARG A 185 15.91 -14.15 6.08
CA ARG A 185 16.03 -14.19 7.55
C ARG A 185 14.74 -13.82 8.27
N TRP A 186 14.01 -12.82 7.76
CA TRP A 186 12.92 -12.18 8.49
C TRP A 186 11.52 -12.47 7.95
N SER A 187 11.36 -12.88 6.69
CA SER A 187 10.02 -13.11 6.12
C SER A 187 9.23 -14.12 6.96
N ALA A 188 9.86 -15.23 7.36
CA ALA A 188 9.20 -16.25 8.16
C ALA A 188 8.79 -15.74 9.57
N ALA A 189 9.58 -14.83 10.15
CA ALA A 189 9.26 -14.20 11.43
C ALA A 189 8.07 -13.23 11.28
N GLU A 190 8.07 -12.39 10.25
CA GLU A 190 6.92 -11.54 9.92
C GLU A 190 5.67 -12.36 9.62
N ASP A 191 5.78 -13.44 8.85
CA ASP A 191 4.67 -14.35 8.54
C ASP A 191 4.09 -14.98 9.82
N ARG A 192 4.97 -15.39 10.74
CA ARG A 192 4.55 -15.92 12.05
C ARG A 192 3.90 -14.84 12.92
N TYR A 193 4.39 -13.61 12.88
CA TYR A 193 3.85 -12.50 13.64
C TYR A 193 2.47 -12.09 13.12
N PHE A 194 2.38 -11.65 11.86
CA PHE A 194 1.13 -11.18 11.26
C PHE A 194 0.13 -12.31 10.98
N GLY A 195 0.57 -13.56 10.93
CA GLY A 195 -0.33 -14.71 10.74
C GLY A 195 -0.89 -15.31 12.03
N VAL A 196 -0.22 -15.10 13.17
CA VAL A 196 -0.55 -15.84 14.41
C VAL A 196 -0.45 -15.00 15.69
N VAL A 197 0.54 -14.11 15.83
CA VAL A 197 0.71 -13.29 17.05
C VAL A 197 -0.20 -12.07 17.04
N ALA A 198 -0.19 -11.33 15.92
CA ALA A 198 -1.00 -10.14 15.69
C ALA A 198 -1.66 -10.25 14.30
N PRO A 199 -2.69 -11.10 14.14
CA PRO A 199 -3.48 -11.15 12.92
C PRO A 199 -4.25 -9.84 12.68
N ALA A 200 -4.57 -9.56 11.42
CA ALA A 200 -5.18 -8.30 10.99
C ALA A 200 -6.53 -8.00 11.69
N ASP A 201 -7.29 -9.02 12.07
CA ASP A 201 -8.54 -8.89 12.83
C ASP A 201 -8.35 -8.40 14.27
N GLY A 202 -7.11 -8.44 14.78
CA GLY A 202 -6.73 -7.89 16.07
C GLY A 202 -6.40 -6.39 16.07
N PHE A 203 -6.49 -5.70 14.92
CA PHE A 203 -6.20 -4.27 14.79
C PHE A 203 -7.47 -3.41 14.71
N ASP A 204 -7.42 -2.20 15.27
CA ASP A 204 -8.56 -1.27 15.31
C ASP A 204 -8.79 -0.56 13.97
N LEU A 205 -7.74 -0.47 13.16
CA LEU A 205 -7.76 0.14 11.83
C LEU A 205 -6.73 -0.57 10.95
N VAL A 206 -7.19 -1.15 9.84
CA VAL A 206 -6.31 -1.66 8.79
C VAL A 206 -6.30 -0.64 7.65
N LEU A 207 -5.15 -0.01 7.47
CA LEU A 207 -4.83 0.83 6.34
C LEU A 207 -4.13 -0.05 5.31
N GLY A 208 -4.45 0.10 4.05
CA GLY A 208 -3.72 -0.65 3.05
C GLY A 208 -3.95 -0.16 1.65
N TRP A 209 -3.14 -0.70 0.75
CA TRP A 209 -3.47 -0.62 -0.67
C TRP A 209 -4.60 -1.61 -0.86
N SER A 210 -5.85 -1.14 -0.85
CA SER A 210 -6.96 -2.01 -1.27
C SER A 210 -6.63 -2.56 -2.66
N ALA A 211 -6.99 -3.82 -2.91
CA ALA A 211 -6.93 -4.35 -4.27
C ALA A 211 -7.66 -3.36 -5.18
N PRO A 212 -7.09 -3.00 -6.34
CA PRO A 212 -7.82 -2.14 -7.25
C PRO A 212 -9.18 -2.77 -7.56
N THR A 213 -10.22 -1.96 -7.62
CA THR A 213 -11.56 -2.45 -7.95
C THR A 213 -12.01 -1.85 -9.27
N VAL A 214 -12.95 -2.50 -9.94
CA VAL A 214 -13.58 -1.95 -11.15
C VAL A 214 -14.48 -0.78 -10.77
N THR A 215 -14.14 0.43 -11.22
CA THR A 215 -14.88 1.67 -10.93
C THR A 215 -15.78 2.11 -12.07
N ALA A 216 -15.51 1.65 -13.31
CA ALA A 216 -16.38 1.95 -14.45
C ALA A 216 -16.29 0.88 -15.54
N ILE A 217 -17.43 0.55 -16.15
CA ILE A 217 -17.51 -0.34 -17.32
C ILE A 217 -18.24 0.39 -18.46
N HIS A 218 -17.61 0.43 -19.63
CA HIS A 218 -18.12 1.09 -20.82
C HIS A 218 -18.08 0.17 -22.04
N LEU A 219 -19.23 0.03 -22.71
CA LEU A 219 -19.35 -0.77 -23.93
C LEU A 219 -19.65 0.13 -25.11
N ALA A 220 -19.00 -0.12 -26.24
CA ALA A 220 -19.30 0.57 -27.48
C ALA A 220 -19.84 -0.43 -28.50
N PRO A 221 -21.14 -0.40 -28.85
CA PRO A 221 -21.73 -1.41 -29.73
C PRO A 221 -21.19 -1.39 -31.16
N ALA A 222 -20.74 -0.22 -31.65
CA ALA A 222 -20.07 -0.11 -32.94
C ALA A 222 -19.06 1.05 -32.97
N THR A 223 -18.29 1.10 -34.07
CA THR A 223 -17.37 2.22 -34.36
C THR A 223 -18.15 3.54 -34.47
N ARG A 224 -17.65 4.60 -33.81
CA ARG A 224 -18.26 5.94 -33.74
C ARG A 224 -19.62 6.05 -33.03
N LEU A 225 -20.20 4.95 -32.56
CA LEU A 225 -21.36 5.05 -31.67
C LEU A 225 -20.93 5.51 -30.26
N PRO A 226 -21.85 6.17 -29.53
CA PRO A 226 -21.65 6.51 -28.13
C PRO A 226 -21.30 5.26 -27.30
N VAL A 227 -20.41 5.45 -26.33
CA VAL A 227 -20.17 4.46 -25.28
C VAL A 227 -21.34 4.46 -24.30
N LYS A 228 -21.72 3.28 -23.82
CA LYS A 228 -22.75 3.09 -22.80
C LYS A 228 -22.07 2.61 -21.51
N ALA A 229 -22.33 3.30 -20.40
CA ALA A 229 -21.96 2.81 -19.08
C ALA A 229 -22.88 1.65 -18.67
N VAL A 230 -22.31 0.59 -18.09
CA VAL A 230 -23.02 -0.60 -17.60
C VAL A 230 -22.47 -1.00 -16.24
N GLU A 231 -23.25 -1.76 -15.47
CA GLU A 231 -22.83 -2.25 -14.15
C GLU A 231 -22.09 -3.59 -14.22
N HIS A 232 -22.31 -4.37 -15.29
CA HIS A 232 -21.68 -5.65 -15.53
C HIS A 232 -21.48 -5.89 -17.04
N ALA A 233 -20.52 -6.73 -17.39
CA ALA A 233 -20.22 -7.13 -18.76
C ALA A 233 -19.76 -8.59 -18.84
N ALA A 234 -20.45 -9.37 -19.68
CA ALA A 234 -20.08 -10.75 -19.99
C ALA A 234 -18.84 -10.80 -20.90
N VAL A 235 -17.87 -11.63 -20.55
CA VAL A 235 -16.63 -11.86 -21.30
C VAL A 235 -16.60 -13.31 -21.80
N GLU A 236 -16.39 -13.49 -23.10
CA GLU A 236 -16.17 -14.80 -23.70
C GLU A 236 -14.66 -15.02 -23.97
N ALA A 237 -14.12 -16.13 -23.47
CA ALA A 237 -12.75 -16.56 -23.71
C ALA A 237 -12.43 -16.57 -25.21
N GLY A 238 -11.31 -15.96 -25.59
CA GLY A 238 -10.89 -15.89 -26.99
C GLY A 238 -11.73 -14.98 -27.90
N LYS A 239 -12.78 -14.30 -27.39
CA LYS A 239 -13.66 -13.44 -28.19
C LYS A 239 -13.87 -12.03 -27.60
N GLY A 240 -13.76 -11.88 -26.28
CA GLY A 240 -13.89 -10.59 -25.58
C GLY A 240 -15.29 -10.27 -25.09
N ILE A 241 -15.54 -8.99 -24.85
CA ILE A 241 -16.76 -8.54 -24.17
C ILE A 241 -17.96 -8.61 -25.11
N VAL A 242 -19.00 -9.34 -24.70
CA VAL A 242 -20.25 -9.46 -25.45
C VAL A 242 -20.92 -8.08 -25.58
N GLY A 243 -21.31 -7.72 -26.80
CA GLY A 243 -21.94 -6.43 -27.10
C GLY A 243 -20.98 -5.26 -27.32
N ASP A 244 -19.66 -5.46 -27.17
CA ASP A 244 -18.66 -4.48 -27.61
C ASP A 244 -18.29 -4.69 -29.10
N ARG A 245 -17.94 -3.59 -29.78
CA ARG A 245 -17.54 -3.57 -31.20
C ARG A 245 -16.35 -4.46 -31.54
N TYR A 246 -15.53 -4.83 -30.55
CA TYR A 246 -14.40 -5.74 -30.75
C TYR A 246 -14.68 -7.19 -30.36
N HIS A 247 -15.92 -7.52 -29.97
CA HIS A 247 -16.34 -8.89 -29.77
C HIS A 247 -16.07 -9.75 -31.01
N GLY A 248 -15.43 -10.90 -30.83
CA GLY A 248 -15.05 -11.83 -31.91
C GLY A 248 -13.77 -11.44 -32.66
N THR A 249 -13.09 -10.35 -32.28
CA THR A 249 -11.77 -10.02 -32.87
C THR A 249 -10.66 -10.86 -32.25
N LYS A 250 -9.54 -11.02 -32.95
CA LYS A 250 -8.45 -11.94 -32.54
C LYS A 250 -7.64 -11.51 -31.31
N HIS A 251 -7.57 -10.20 -31.03
CA HIS A 251 -6.55 -9.65 -30.13
C HIS A 251 -7.02 -8.52 -29.20
N ARG A 252 -8.18 -7.89 -29.44
CA ARG A 252 -8.66 -6.75 -28.64
C ARG A 252 -9.93 -7.15 -27.90
N HIS A 253 -9.80 -8.01 -26.89
CA HIS A 253 -10.95 -8.58 -26.18
C HIS A 253 -11.45 -7.66 -25.08
N VAL A 254 -10.51 -7.12 -24.28
CA VAL A 254 -10.78 -6.22 -23.16
C VAL A 254 -9.75 -5.09 -23.19
N THR A 255 -10.15 -3.88 -22.84
CA THR A 255 -9.23 -2.77 -22.63
C THR A 255 -9.39 -2.17 -21.25
N VAL A 256 -8.29 -2.06 -20.51
CA VAL A 256 -8.27 -1.63 -19.10
C VAL A 256 -7.47 -0.32 -18.99
N GLN A 257 -7.95 0.62 -18.18
CA GLN A 257 -7.28 1.87 -17.82
C GLN A 257 -7.42 2.14 -16.31
N SER A 258 -6.62 3.04 -15.74
CA SER A 258 -6.61 3.36 -14.31
C SER A 258 -7.23 4.73 -14.05
N ALA A 259 -8.11 4.87 -13.06
CA ALA A 259 -8.67 6.15 -12.66
C ALA A 259 -7.58 7.10 -12.11
N ALA A 260 -6.56 6.56 -11.43
CA ALA A 260 -5.39 7.33 -11.00
C ALA A 260 -4.63 7.94 -12.21
N ASP A 261 -4.41 7.15 -13.26
CA ASP A 261 -3.78 7.64 -14.51
C ASP A 261 -4.62 8.72 -15.20
N LEU A 262 -5.96 8.59 -15.16
CA LEU A 262 -6.87 9.61 -15.70
C LEU A 262 -6.82 10.89 -14.87
N ALA A 263 -6.72 10.80 -13.55
CA ALA A 263 -6.61 11.95 -12.66
C ALA A 263 -5.30 12.72 -12.90
N GLU A 264 -4.17 12.02 -13.07
CA GLU A 264 -2.90 12.65 -13.45
C GLU A 264 -3.00 13.36 -14.80
N ALA A 265 -3.58 12.71 -15.81
CA ALA A 265 -3.78 13.32 -17.12
C ALA A 265 -4.75 14.51 -17.06
N ALA A 266 -5.78 14.45 -16.22
CA ALA A 266 -6.72 15.56 -16.00
C ALA A 266 -6.02 16.78 -15.38
N ALA A 267 -5.11 16.57 -14.43
CA ALA A 267 -4.31 17.64 -13.85
C ALA A 267 -3.42 18.32 -14.90
N GLU A 268 -2.81 17.55 -15.81
CA GLU A 268 -2.02 18.09 -16.93
C GLU A 268 -2.87 18.87 -17.95
N LEU A 269 -4.11 18.43 -18.20
CA LEU A 269 -5.05 19.12 -19.09
C LEU A 269 -5.72 20.35 -18.46
N GLY A 270 -5.73 20.43 -17.13
CA GLY A 270 -6.43 21.47 -16.38
C GLY A 270 -7.95 21.27 -16.27
N HIS A 271 -8.46 20.07 -16.59
CA HIS A 271 -9.87 19.71 -16.38
C HIS A 271 -10.06 18.19 -16.27
N ALA A 272 -11.18 17.76 -15.68
CA ALA A 272 -11.51 16.35 -15.49
C ALA A 272 -11.63 15.58 -16.83
N ILE A 273 -11.22 14.31 -16.82
CA ILE A 273 -11.40 13.36 -17.93
C ILE A 273 -12.39 12.28 -17.50
N GLU A 274 -13.58 12.28 -18.09
CA GLU A 274 -14.57 11.24 -17.85
C GLU A 274 -14.10 9.87 -18.37
N PRO A 275 -14.14 8.78 -17.58
CA PRO A 275 -13.56 7.50 -18.01
C PRO A 275 -14.09 6.96 -19.34
N GLY A 276 -15.39 7.13 -19.62
CA GLY A 276 -16.00 6.68 -20.88
C GLY A 276 -15.47 7.39 -22.13
N SER A 277 -14.97 8.63 -21.99
CA SER A 277 -14.49 9.45 -23.09
C SER A 277 -13.25 8.85 -23.79
N THR A 278 -12.45 8.05 -23.07
CA THR A 278 -11.27 7.35 -23.63
C THR A 278 -11.63 6.13 -24.49
N ARG A 279 -12.91 5.71 -24.43
CA ARG A 279 -13.47 4.55 -25.13
C ARG A 279 -12.76 3.23 -24.76
N ARG A 280 -12.23 3.14 -23.53
CA ARG A 280 -11.76 1.89 -22.91
C ARG A 280 -12.92 1.20 -22.20
N ASN A 281 -12.80 -0.12 -22.04
CA ASN A 281 -13.91 -0.90 -21.50
C ASN A 281 -13.96 -0.83 -19.99
N ILE A 282 -12.84 -1.10 -19.32
CA ILE A 282 -12.77 -1.22 -17.87
C ILE A 282 -11.89 -0.10 -17.31
N THR A 283 -12.36 0.57 -16.28
CA THR A 283 -11.57 1.50 -15.45
C THR A 283 -11.43 0.89 -14.08
N ILE A 284 -10.20 0.80 -13.59
CA ILE A 284 -9.88 0.33 -12.24
C ILE A 284 -9.57 1.54 -11.34
N SER A 285 -9.75 1.41 -10.03
CA SER A 285 -9.52 2.50 -9.07
C SER A 285 -8.08 3.04 -9.12
N HIS A 286 -7.08 2.16 -9.13
CA HIS A 286 -5.65 2.51 -9.10
C HIS A 286 -4.77 1.34 -9.56
N GLY A 287 -3.44 1.53 -9.51
CA GLY A 287 -2.47 0.47 -9.77
C GLY A 287 -1.89 0.48 -11.20
N ALA A 288 -0.70 -0.09 -11.33
CA ALA A 288 0.03 -0.14 -12.60
C ALA A 288 -0.44 -1.34 -13.43
N ILE A 289 -1.23 -1.05 -14.46
CA ILE A 289 -1.73 -2.09 -15.37
C ILE A 289 -0.54 -2.72 -16.11
N PRO A 290 -0.42 -4.06 -16.13
CA PRO A 290 0.64 -4.73 -16.89
C PRO A 290 0.71 -4.27 -18.35
N THR A 291 1.91 -4.19 -18.90
CA THR A 291 2.14 -3.55 -20.21
C THR A 291 2.95 -4.41 -21.18
N ARG A 292 3.67 -5.42 -20.68
CA ARG A 292 4.48 -6.28 -21.54
C ARG A 292 3.62 -7.43 -22.08
N PRO A 293 3.65 -7.70 -23.40
CA PRO A 293 2.92 -8.83 -23.96
C PRO A 293 3.23 -10.14 -23.23
N GLY A 294 2.18 -10.89 -22.85
CA GLY A 294 2.29 -12.12 -22.09
C GLY A 294 2.14 -11.99 -20.57
N GLU A 295 2.28 -10.79 -20.00
CA GLU A 295 1.92 -10.55 -18.59
C GLU A 295 0.42 -10.79 -18.37
N ARG A 296 0.04 -11.23 -17.17
CA ARG A 296 -1.36 -11.56 -16.82
C ARG A 296 -1.92 -10.60 -15.79
N MET A 297 -3.24 -10.48 -15.79
CA MET A 297 -4.03 -9.88 -14.72
C MET A 297 -5.38 -10.60 -14.63
N ARG A 298 -6.07 -10.47 -13.50
CA ARG A 298 -7.39 -11.06 -13.29
C ARG A 298 -8.35 -10.02 -12.73
N ILE A 299 -9.59 -10.04 -13.20
CA ILE A 299 -10.68 -9.17 -12.73
C ILE A 299 -11.84 -10.08 -12.35
N GLY A 300 -12.20 -10.13 -11.05
CA GLY A 300 -13.08 -11.18 -10.54
C GLY A 300 -12.53 -12.56 -10.89
N ASP A 301 -13.29 -13.34 -11.67
CA ASP A 301 -12.91 -14.67 -12.15
C ASP A 301 -12.35 -14.69 -13.59
N VAL A 302 -12.24 -13.52 -14.23
CA VAL A 302 -11.80 -13.40 -15.63
C VAL A 302 -10.30 -13.18 -15.70
N GLU A 303 -9.58 -14.17 -16.23
CA GLU A 303 -8.15 -14.07 -16.52
C GLU A 303 -7.90 -13.39 -17.87
N LEU A 304 -6.98 -12.43 -17.85
CA LEU A 304 -6.61 -11.61 -18.98
C LEU A 304 -5.10 -11.67 -19.21
N GLU A 305 -4.69 -11.64 -20.48
CA GLU A 305 -3.28 -11.54 -20.86
C GLU A 305 -3.04 -10.29 -21.70
N VAL A 306 -1.96 -9.57 -21.38
CA VAL A 306 -1.54 -8.38 -22.11
C VAL A 306 -1.17 -8.74 -23.54
N VAL A 307 -1.77 -8.01 -24.47
CA VAL A 307 -1.39 -8.04 -25.89
C VAL A 307 -0.46 -6.89 -26.24
N ARG A 308 -0.79 -5.68 -25.79
CA ARG A 308 0.00 -4.45 -26.00
C ARG A 308 -0.57 -3.27 -25.23
N ILE A 309 0.24 -2.22 -25.06
CA ILE A 309 -0.22 -0.91 -24.60
C ILE A 309 -1.22 -0.32 -25.61
N ALA A 310 -2.27 0.33 -25.12
CA ALA A 310 -3.24 1.00 -25.97
C ALA A 310 -2.68 2.34 -26.47
N ALA A 311 -2.63 2.52 -27.79
CA ALA A 311 -2.05 3.72 -28.38
C ALA A 311 -2.98 4.96 -28.21
N PRO A 312 -2.46 6.11 -27.75
CA PRO A 312 -3.22 7.36 -27.73
C PRO A 312 -3.39 7.88 -29.18
N CYS A 313 -4.63 7.91 -29.65
CA CYS A 313 -4.99 8.26 -31.03
C CYS A 313 -5.70 9.61 -31.11
N LYS A 314 -5.83 10.17 -32.32
CA LYS A 314 -6.46 11.48 -32.56
C LYS A 314 -7.90 11.59 -32.00
N LEU A 315 -8.62 10.47 -31.92
CA LEU A 315 -9.97 10.43 -31.35
C LEU A 315 -10.03 10.85 -29.88
N LEU A 316 -8.91 10.83 -29.15
CA LEU A 316 -8.85 11.35 -27.79
C LEU A 316 -8.90 12.88 -27.78
N ASP A 317 -8.19 13.55 -28.69
CA ASP A 317 -8.25 15.01 -28.82
C ASP A 317 -9.65 15.46 -29.27
N ASP A 318 -10.23 14.73 -30.25
CA ASP A 318 -11.55 15.05 -30.79
C ASP A 318 -12.70 14.78 -29.79
N GLY A 319 -12.51 13.82 -28.86
CA GLY A 319 -13.55 13.35 -27.95
C GLY A 319 -13.45 13.85 -26.51
N ILE A 320 -12.28 14.30 -26.07
CA ILE A 320 -12.02 14.83 -24.72
C ILE A 320 -11.77 16.33 -24.83
N SER A 321 -10.60 16.69 -25.35
CA SER A 321 -10.18 18.08 -25.60
C SER A 321 -8.84 18.09 -26.34
N PRO A 322 -8.49 19.18 -27.05
CA PRO A 322 -7.17 19.34 -27.63
C PRO A 322 -6.07 19.16 -26.57
N GLY A 323 -5.12 18.25 -26.81
CA GLY A 323 -4.03 17.94 -25.88
C GLY A 323 -4.24 16.66 -25.08
N ALA A 324 -5.46 16.11 -25.04
CA ALA A 324 -5.77 14.87 -24.33
C ALA A 324 -4.91 13.69 -24.80
N ARG A 325 -4.57 13.62 -26.09
CA ARG A 325 -3.66 12.61 -26.63
C ARG A 325 -2.25 12.70 -26.01
N HIS A 326 -1.78 13.90 -25.72
CA HIS A 326 -0.48 14.13 -25.10
C HIS A 326 -0.50 13.76 -23.62
N ALA A 327 -1.49 14.25 -22.87
CA ALA A 327 -1.64 13.97 -21.44
C ALA A 327 -1.84 12.47 -21.12
N LEU A 328 -2.51 11.74 -22.03
CA LEU A 328 -2.70 10.28 -21.91
C LEU A 328 -1.56 9.45 -22.52
N ARG A 329 -0.45 10.09 -22.94
CA ARG A 329 0.69 9.36 -23.50
C ARG A 329 1.33 8.49 -22.41
N ARG A 330 1.33 7.17 -22.63
CA ARG A 330 1.72 6.12 -21.65
C ARG A 330 0.71 5.86 -20.53
N ARG A 331 -0.41 6.57 -20.48
CA ARG A 331 -1.52 6.44 -19.51
C ARG A 331 -2.83 5.96 -20.15
N ALA A 332 -2.83 5.66 -21.44
CA ALA A 332 -4.04 5.32 -22.21
C ALA A 332 -4.55 3.88 -21.98
N GLY A 333 -3.98 3.15 -21.02
CA GLY A 333 -4.35 1.78 -20.66
C GLY A 333 -3.72 0.69 -21.53
N THR A 334 -4.17 -0.54 -21.33
CA THR A 334 -3.65 -1.76 -21.97
C THR A 334 -4.75 -2.51 -22.74
N VAL A 335 -4.37 -3.15 -23.84
CA VAL A 335 -5.21 -4.08 -24.60
C VAL A 335 -4.90 -5.50 -24.18
N LEU A 336 -5.93 -6.25 -23.79
CA LEU A 336 -5.82 -7.60 -23.28
C LEU A 336 -6.67 -8.59 -24.08
N ARG A 337 -6.25 -9.85 -24.07
CA ARG A 337 -7.04 -11.00 -24.50
C ARG A 337 -7.65 -11.70 -23.30
N ALA A 338 -8.93 -12.05 -23.38
CA ALA A 338 -9.60 -12.91 -22.41
C ALA A 338 -9.14 -14.38 -22.55
N LEU A 339 -8.60 -14.94 -21.46
CA LEU A 339 -8.18 -16.33 -21.35
C LEU A 339 -9.32 -17.22 -20.84
N THR A 340 -10.13 -16.72 -19.89
CA THR A 340 -11.32 -17.38 -19.37
C THR A 340 -12.59 -16.62 -19.72
N SER A 341 -13.73 -17.31 -19.66
CA SER A 341 -15.06 -16.68 -19.76
C SER A 341 -15.57 -16.37 -18.36
N GLY A 342 -16.36 -15.31 -18.23
CA GLY A 342 -16.95 -14.92 -16.95
C GLY A 342 -17.71 -13.61 -17.07
N GLU A 343 -18.05 -13.03 -15.94
CA GLU A 343 -18.65 -11.71 -15.85
C GLU A 343 -17.72 -10.78 -15.08
N ILE A 344 -17.64 -9.53 -15.51
CA ILE A 344 -16.95 -8.46 -14.79
C ILE A 344 -18.02 -7.46 -14.35
N ALA A 345 -18.09 -7.16 -13.06
CA ALA A 345 -19.00 -6.20 -12.45
C ALA A 345 -18.26 -5.01 -11.81
N LEU A 346 -18.99 -3.92 -11.59
CA LEU A 346 -18.50 -2.81 -10.75
C LEU A 346 -18.22 -3.33 -9.34
N GLY A 347 -17.09 -2.90 -8.77
CA GLY A 347 -16.62 -3.34 -7.46
C GLY A 347 -15.78 -4.61 -7.47
N ASP A 348 -15.71 -5.35 -8.58
CA ASP A 348 -14.86 -6.54 -8.68
C ASP A 348 -13.40 -6.18 -8.37
N GLU A 349 -12.77 -6.99 -7.51
CA GLU A 349 -11.35 -6.88 -7.23
C GLU A 349 -10.50 -7.25 -8.45
N VAL A 350 -9.35 -6.58 -8.56
CA VAL A 350 -8.41 -6.71 -9.66
C VAL A 350 -7.07 -7.16 -9.12
N ASP A 351 -6.62 -8.31 -9.60
CA ASP A 351 -5.28 -8.84 -9.35
C ASP A 351 -4.39 -8.50 -10.54
N LEU A 352 -3.47 -7.54 -10.34
CA LEU A 352 -2.58 -7.03 -11.39
C LEU A 352 -1.36 -7.94 -11.64
N ALA A 353 -1.15 -8.97 -10.82
CA ALA A 353 -0.01 -9.89 -10.96
C ALA A 353 -0.36 -11.29 -10.37
N PRO A 354 -1.32 -12.01 -10.97
CA PRO A 354 -1.72 -13.33 -10.50
C PRO A 354 -0.54 -14.31 -10.60
N SER A 355 -0.40 -15.13 -9.56
CA SER A 355 0.67 -16.12 -9.37
C SER A 355 0.72 -17.20 -10.44
#